data_AF-A0A4Q0LN39-F1
#
_entry.id   AF-A0A4Q0LN39-F1
#
_cell.length_a   1.000
_cell.length_b   1.000
_cell.length_c   1.000
_cell.angle_alpha   90.00
_cell.angle_beta   90.00
_cell.angle_gamma   90.00
#
_symmetry.space_group_name_H-M   'P 1'
#
loop_
_entity.id
_entity.type
_entity.pdbx_description
1 polymer ?
#
loop_
_entity_poly.entity_id
_entity_poly.type
_entity_poly.pdbx_seq_one_letter_code
_entity_poly.pdbx_strand_id
1 'polypeptide(L)'
;FKTITTDNGSEFADLSQLEDISKSLVYYAHPYTSCDKGTVERHNGLIRRFIPKGDYIHNYSLQQIINIETWCNSLPRKILAYHTPDEIFERELDRIYQTA
;
A
#
# COMPACT_ATOMS: atom_id res chain seq x y z
N PHE A 1 -5.04 -11.54 3.97
CA PHE A 1 -3.62 -11.39 4.36
C PHE A 1 -3.44 -11.92 5.77
N LYS A 2 -2.21 -12.12 6.25
CA LYS A 2 -2.01 -12.54 7.67
C LYS A 2 -2.31 -11.39 8.62
N THR A 3 -1.88 -10.18 8.26
CA THR A 3 -2.05 -8.96 9.06
C THR A 3 -2.28 -7.77 8.14
N ILE A 4 -2.85 -6.70 8.69
CA ILE A 4 -3.04 -5.38 8.06
C ILE A 4 -2.57 -4.34 9.07
N THR A 5 -1.87 -3.31 8.61
CA THR A 5 -1.43 -2.19 9.45
C THR A 5 -1.97 -0.89 8.88
N THR A 6 -2.58 -0.07 9.73
CA THR A 6 -3.19 1.21 9.34
C THR A 6 -2.80 2.34 10.30
N ASP A 7 -3.18 3.57 9.99
CA ASP A 7 -3.12 4.67 10.95
C ASP A 7 -4.44 4.88 11.68
N ASN A 8 -4.44 5.88 12.57
CA ASN A 8 -5.60 6.23 13.38
C ASN A 8 -6.56 7.19 12.64
N GLY A 9 -6.60 7.15 11.31
CA GLY A 9 -7.58 7.86 10.50
C GLY A 9 -9.00 7.43 10.84
N SER A 10 -9.94 8.37 10.88
CA SER A 10 -11.35 8.08 11.18
C SER A 10 -11.99 7.14 10.16
N GLU A 11 -11.49 7.11 8.93
CA GLU A 11 -11.88 6.17 7.88
C GLU A 11 -11.59 4.71 8.24
N PHE A 12 -10.70 4.46 9.21
CA PHE A 12 -10.32 3.12 9.67
C PHE A 12 -10.88 2.78 11.05
N ALA A 13 -11.82 3.57 11.57
CA ALA A 13 -12.42 3.34 12.89
C ALA A 13 -13.09 1.96 13.00
N ASP A 14 -13.72 1.49 11.91
CA ASP A 14 -14.38 0.20 11.84
C ASP A 14 -13.49 -0.92 11.29
N LEU A 15 -12.21 -0.65 11.01
CA LEU A 15 -11.32 -1.63 10.36
C LEU A 15 -11.07 -2.85 11.26
N SER A 16 -11.13 -2.70 12.58
CA SER A 16 -11.03 -3.82 13.54
C SER A 16 -12.13 -4.87 13.36
N GLN A 17 -13.32 -4.49 12.85
CA GLN A 17 -14.39 -5.45 12.56
C GLN A 17 -13.99 -6.45 11.47
N LEU A 18 -12.96 -6.14 10.67
CA LEU A 18 -12.43 -7.02 9.65
C LEU A 18 -11.70 -8.24 10.23
N GLU A 19 -11.29 -8.20 11.51
CA GLU A 19 -10.74 -9.36 12.23
C GLU A 19 -11.80 -10.44 12.50
N ASP A 20 -13.07 -10.05 12.64
CA ASP A 20 -14.17 -11.00 12.86
C ASP A 20 -14.61 -11.65 11.55
N ILE A 21 -14.58 -10.87 10.45
CA ILE A 21 -15.01 -11.31 9.12
C ILE A 21 -13.89 -12.08 8.42
N SER A 22 -12.64 -11.66 8.62
CA SER A 22 -11.46 -12.25 8.01
C SER A 22 -10.50 -12.70 9.08
N LYS A 23 -9.77 -13.80 8.86
CA LYS A 23 -8.70 -14.24 9.76
C LYS A 23 -7.44 -13.34 9.71
N SER A 24 -7.58 -12.07 9.33
CA SER A 24 -6.49 -11.10 9.22
C SER A 24 -6.47 -10.23 10.48
N LEU A 25 -5.32 -10.12 11.14
CA LEU A 25 -5.16 -9.24 12.30
C LEU A 25 -4.93 -7.78 11.87
N VAL A 26 -5.49 -6.82 12.60
CA VAL A 26 -5.40 -5.39 12.31
C VAL A 26 -4.56 -4.69 13.38
N TYR A 27 -3.56 -3.94 12.95
CA TYR A 27 -2.67 -3.17 13.81
C TYR A 27 -2.74 -1.68 13.47
N TYR A 28 -2.64 -0.83 14.49
CA TYR A 28 -2.66 0.62 14.32
C TYR A 28 -1.29 1.21 14.67
N ALA A 29 -0.83 2.19 13.88
CA ALA A 29 0.39 2.94 14.17
C ALA A 29 0.25 3.74 15.47
N HIS A 30 1.37 3.94 16.19
CA HIS A 30 1.33 4.72 17.43
C HIS A 30 0.94 6.18 17.15
N PRO A 31 0.19 6.83 18.06
CA PRO A 31 -0.14 8.24 17.92
C PRO A 31 1.12 9.11 17.73
N TYR A 32 1.07 10.00 16.74
CA TYR A 32 2.15 10.92 16.39
C TYR A 32 3.48 10.26 15.96
N THR A 33 3.46 8.99 15.58
CA THR A 33 4.65 8.26 15.12
C THR A 33 4.62 8.04 13.61
N SER A 34 4.93 9.09 12.85
CA SER A 34 4.91 9.03 11.37
C SER A 34 5.95 8.07 10.79
N CYS A 35 7.03 7.78 11.53
CA CYS A 35 8.07 6.84 11.09
C CYS A 35 7.61 5.38 11.04
N ASP A 36 6.54 5.00 11.75
CA ASP A 36 5.94 3.65 11.69
C ASP A 36 5.42 3.31 10.28
N LYS A 37 5.22 4.33 9.42
CA LYS A 37 4.69 4.22 8.06
C LYS A 37 5.62 4.76 6.98
N GLY A 38 6.93 4.80 7.22
CA GLY A 38 7.89 5.43 6.29
C GLY A 38 7.76 4.96 4.82
N THR A 39 7.47 3.68 4.59
CA THR A 39 7.26 3.13 3.23
C THR A 39 5.98 3.64 2.58
N VAL A 40 4.89 3.77 3.34
CA VAL A 40 3.60 4.30 2.84
C VAL A 40 3.75 5.76 2.44
N GLU A 41 4.39 6.58 3.28
CA GLU A 41 4.63 7.99 2.97
C GLU A 41 5.48 8.16 1.71
N ARG A 42 6.53 7.33 1.55
CA ARG A 42 7.34 7.30 0.34
C ARG A 42 6.52 6.91 -0.90
N HIS A 43 5.57 5.98 -0.76
CA HIS A 43 4.71 5.55 -1.86
C HIS A 43 3.67 6.62 -2.22
N ASN A 44 3.06 7.28 -1.24
CA ASN A 44 2.19 8.43 -1.46
C ASN A 44 2.92 9.52 -2.26
N GLY A 45 4.21 9.76 -1.98
CA GLY A 45 5.04 10.68 -2.75
C GLY A 45 5.18 10.32 -4.25
N LEU A 46 5.11 9.03 -4.61
CA LEU A 46 5.12 8.60 -6.02
C LEU A 46 3.80 8.96 -6.71
N ILE A 47 2.67 8.69 -6.07
CA ILE A 47 1.33 9.04 -6.58
C ILE A 47 1.23 10.56 -6.77
N ARG A 48 1.79 11.35 -5.85
CA ARG A 48 1.80 12.82 -5.93
C ARG A 48 2.57 13.42 -7.11
N ARG A 49 3.35 12.61 -7.84
CA ARG A 49 3.95 13.05 -9.13
C ARG A 49 2.91 13.18 -10.24
N PHE A 50 1.79 12.47 -10.13
CA PHE A 50 0.71 12.45 -11.11
C PHE A 50 -0.55 13.15 -10.61
N ILE A 51 -0.82 13.10 -9.30
CA ILE A 51 -1.96 13.75 -8.66
C ILE A 51 -1.43 14.78 -7.65
N PRO A 52 -1.23 16.05 -8.08
CA PRO A 52 -0.73 17.11 -7.22
C PRO A 52 -1.54 17.28 -5.93
N LYS A 53 -0.90 17.83 -4.90
CA LYS A 53 -1.60 18.16 -3.64
C LYS A 53 -2.62 19.26 -3.90
N GLY A 54 -3.85 19.07 -3.42
CA GLY A 54 -4.97 20.00 -3.64
C GLY A 54 -5.91 19.57 -4.76
N ASP A 55 -5.47 18.67 -5.64
CA ASP A 55 -6.35 18.07 -6.65
C ASP A 55 -7.19 16.96 -6.04
N TYR A 56 -8.46 16.91 -6.44
CA TYR A 56 -9.36 15.83 -6.12
C TYR A 56 -9.08 14.64 -7.03
N ILE A 57 -8.85 13.46 -6.43
CA ILE A 57 -8.66 12.19 -7.16
C ILE A 57 -9.87 11.90 -8.07
N HIS A 58 -11.07 12.35 -7.68
CA HIS A 58 -12.30 12.23 -8.47
C HIS A 58 -12.19 12.84 -9.88
N ASN A 59 -11.29 13.80 -10.10
CA ASN A 59 -11.10 14.43 -11.41
C ASN A 59 -10.35 13.52 -12.41
N TYR A 60 -9.83 12.38 -11.95
CA TYR A 60 -9.06 11.44 -12.75
C TYR A 60 -9.93 10.24 -13.10
N SER A 61 -9.92 9.84 -14.37
CA SER A 61 -10.59 8.62 -14.82
C SER A 61 -9.98 7.39 -14.18
N LEU A 62 -10.77 6.33 -14.07
CA LEU A 62 -10.30 5.03 -13.59
C LEU A 62 -9.06 4.55 -14.37
N GLN A 63 -9.04 4.75 -15.70
CA GLN A 63 -7.90 4.36 -16.53
C GLN A 63 -6.62 5.14 -16.15
N GLN A 64 -6.72 6.42 -15.82
CA GLN A 64 -5.57 7.19 -15.34
C GLN A 64 -5.06 6.66 -14.00
N ILE A 65 -5.97 6.30 -13.08
CA ILE A 65 -5.61 5.72 -11.78
C ILE A 65 -4.89 4.38 -11.97
N ILE A 66 -5.40 3.50 -12.84
CA ILE A 66 -4.77 2.22 -13.18
C ILE A 66 -3.37 2.47 -13.76
N ASN A 67 -3.22 3.41 -14.69
CA ASN A 67 -1.91 3.70 -15.28
C ASN A 67 -0.89 4.18 -14.23
N ILE A 68 -1.33 4.99 -13.25
CA ILE A 68 -0.48 5.46 -12.13
C ILE A 68 -0.08 4.30 -11.23
N GLU A 69 -1.03 3.41 -10.92
CA GLU A 69 -0.81 2.21 -10.09
C GLU A 69 0.19 1.26 -10.77
N THR A 70 -0.05 0.91 -12.03
CA THR A 70 0.88 0.11 -12.84
C THR A 70 2.26 0.73 -12.90
N TRP A 71 2.37 2.04 -13.10
CA TRP A 71 3.67 2.73 -13.09
C TRP A 71 4.38 2.63 -11.74
N CYS A 72 3.65 2.83 -10.64
CA CYS A 72 4.20 2.75 -9.28
C CYS A 72 4.73 1.34 -8.93
N ASN A 73 4.07 0.32 -9.46
CA ASN A 73 4.35 -1.09 -9.22
C ASN A 73 5.41 -1.66 -10.18
N SER A 74 5.54 -1.08 -11.37
CA SER A 74 6.61 -1.36 -12.33
C SER A 74 7.89 -0.54 -12.11
N LEU A 75 7.92 0.41 -11.17
CA LEU A 75 9.09 1.25 -10.90
C LEU A 75 10.17 0.48 -10.11
N PRO A 76 11.39 0.29 -10.66
CA PRO A 76 12.51 -0.33 -9.95
C PRO A 76 12.88 0.41 -8.65
N ARG A 77 13.09 -0.32 -7.55
CA ARG A 77 13.41 0.27 -6.25
C ARG A 77 14.77 -0.18 -5.75
N LYS A 78 15.63 0.77 -5.37
CA LYS A 78 16.97 0.47 -4.81
C LYS A 78 16.91 -0.46 -3.59
N ILE A 79 15.92 -0.30 -2.71
CA ILE A 79 15.71 -1.17 -1.54
C ILE A 79 15.40 -2.64 -1.92
N LEU A 80 14.90 -2.85 -3.13
CA LEU A 80 14.60 -4.17 -3.70
C LEU A 80 15.71 -4.64 -4.64
N ALA A 81 16.95 -4.17 -4.46
CA ALA A 81 18.07 -4.44 -5.37
C ALA A 81 17.76 -4.10 -6.84
N TYR A 82 16.99 -3.03 -7.07
CA TYR A 82 16.52 -2.58 -8.39
C TYR A 82 15.51 -3.51 -9.08
N HIS A 83 14.88 -4.43 -8.36
CA HIS A 83 13.66 -5.08 -8.82
C HIS A 83 12.43 -4.18 -8.68
N THR A 84 11.37 -4.52 -9.41
CA THR A 84 10.07 -3.86 -9.27
C THR A 84 9.28 -4.46 -8.10
N PRO A 85 8.38 -3.69 -7.47
CA PRO A 85 7.40 -4.24 -6.53
C PRO A 85 6.65 -5.45 -7.06
N ASP A 86 6.20 -5.43 -8.32
CA ASP A 86 5.48 -6.55 -8.93
C ASP A 86 6.33 -7.82 -8.96
N GLU A 87 7.58 -7.73 -9.42
CA GLU A 87 8.49 -8.88 -9.48
C GLU A 87 8.72 -9.52 -8.11
N ILE A 88 8.90 -8.69 -7.09
CA ILE A 88 9.13 -9.17 -5.72
C ILE A 88 7.84 -9.75 -5.12
N PHE A 89 6.70 -9.13 -5.39
CA PHE A 89 5.41 -9.60 -4.90
C PHE A 89 5.07 -10.98 -5.46
N GLU A 90 5.18 -11.18 -6.77
CA GLU A 90 4.95 -12.47 -7.43
C GLU A 90 5.90 -13.55 -6.89
N ARG A 91 7.18 -13.23 -6.72
CA ARG A 91 8.17 -14.18 -6.16
C ARG A 91 7.80 -14.63 -4.74
N GLU A 92 7.30 -13.73 -3.90
CA GLU A 92 6.87 -14.11 -2.56
C GLU A 92 5.56 -14.90 -2.56
N LEU A 93 4.64 -14.61 -3.48
CA LEU A 93 3.45 -15.45 -3.68
C LEU A 93 3.83 -16.88 -4.08
N ASP A 94 4.71 -17.03 -5.08
CA ASP A 94 5.22 -18.33 -5.51
C ASP A 94 5.81 -19.12 -4.34
N ARG A 95 6.63 -18.46 -3.52
CA ARG A 95 7.24 -19.07 -2.33
C ARG A 95 6.19 -19.53 -1.32
N ILE A 96 5.17 -18.71 -1.05
CA ILE A 96 4.08 -19.04 -0.12
C ILE A 96 3.30 -20.26 -0.64
N TYR A 97 2.94 -20.29 -1.92
CA TYR A 97 2.16 -21.39 -2.51
C TYR A 97 2.95 -22.69 -2.68
N GLN A 98 4.28 -22.63 -2.82
CA GLN A 98 5.13 -23.81 -2.81
C GLN A 98 5.26 -24.46 -1.42
N THR A 99 5.04 -23.68 -0.35
CA THR A 99 5.19 -24.13 1.04
C THR A 99 3.86 -24.50 1.70
N ALA A 100 2.74 -24.17 1.06
CA ALA A 100 1.36 -24.45 1.51
C ALA A 100 0.88 -25.81 1.00
#